data_AF-L9VP35-F1
#
_entry.id   AF-L9VP35-F1
#
_cell.length_a   1.000
_cell.length_b   1.000
_cell.length_c   1.000
_cell.angle_alpha   90.00
_cell.angle_beta   90.00
_cell.angle_gamma   90.00
#
_symmetry.space_group_name_H-M   'P 1'
#
loop_
_entity.id
_entity.type
_entity.pdbx_description
1 polymer ?
#
loop_
_entity_poly.entity_id
_entity_poly.type
_entity_poly.pdbx_seq_one_letter_code
_entity_poly.pdbx_strand_id
1 'polypeptide(L)'
;MLLDHRHRDVQEYERKQLLERIGKEGATIGARIPEEITVQGERVELRDFVFEIKRRTTVPEGEKERVEQAKRNLRKERIERLDRIEAGEISMAEGERLAESIIGIDRALEGLQQLGPANLEAEARAQEVADKKRWSRFMRQALGLDEDSTPNRR
;
A
#
# COMPACT_ATOMS: atom_id res chain seq x y z
N MET A 1 21.08 -37.75 6.34
CA MET A 1 21.75 -36.43 6.40
C MET A 1 21.16 -35.57 5.29
N LEU A 2 20.28 -34.64 5.64
CA LEU A 2 19.85 -33.54 4.77
C LEU A 2 20.22 -32.29 5.55
N LEU A 3 21.32 -31.66 5.17
CA LEU A 3 21.63 -30.30 5.62
C LEU A 3 20.62 -29.41 4.90
N ASP A 4 19.50 -29.19 5.56
CA ASP A 4 18.55 -28.14 5.25
C ASP A 4 19.35 -26.85 5.04
N HIS A 5 19.23 -26.24 3.87
CA HIS A 5 19.94 -25.03 3.52
C HIS A 5 19.33 -23.90 4.34
N ARG A 6 19.74 -23.82 5.61
CA ARG A 6 19.33 -22.77 6.54
C ARG A 6 19.69 -21.44 5.88
N HIS A 7 18.66 -20.77 5.37
CA HIS A 7 18.77 -19.39 4.94
C HIS A 7 19.33 -18.61 6.13
N ARG A 8 20.56 -18.14 5.98
CA ARG A 8 21.20 -17.30 6.99
C ARG A 8 20.41 -15.98 7.05
N ASP A 9 20.22 -15.48 8.25
CA ASP A 9 19.77 -14.12 8.52
C ASP A 9 20.67 -13.09 7.83
N VAL A 10 20.09 -11.96 7.44
CA VAL A 10 20.83 -10.88 6.78
C VAL A 10 21.98 -10.40 7.65
N GLN A 11 23.11 -10.19 7.01
CA GLN A 11 24.28 -9.61 7.65
C GLN A 11 24.11 -8.11 7.81
N GLU A 12 24.87 -7.52 8.73
CA GLU A 12 24.83 -6.08 8.97
C GLU A 12 25.04 -5.26 7.68
N TYR A 13 25.97 -5.68 6.82
CA TYR A 13 26.22 -4.99 5.55
C TYR A 13 25.06 -5.16 4.56
N GLU A 14 24.40 -6.32 4.52
CA GLU A 14 23.25 -6.61 3.65
C GLU A 14 22.04 -5.79 4.10
N ARG A 15 21.78 -5.79 5.42
CA ARG A 15 20.77 -4.94 6.04
C ARG A 15 21.00 -3.47 5.72
N LYS A 16 22.24 -2.99 5.86
CA LYS A 16 22.58 -1.59 5.53
C LYS A 16 22.28 -1.26 4.07
N GLN A 17 22.60 -2.16 3.13
CA GLN A 17 22.28 -1.97 1.71
C GLN A 17 20.77 -1.90 1.45
N LEU A 18 19.98 -2.76 2.12
CA LEU A 18 18.52 -2.73 2.02
C LEU A 18 17.94 -1.41 2.54
N LEU A 19 18.39 -0.95 3.71
CA LEU A 19 17.95 0.31 4.31
C LEU A 19 18.35 1.52 3.48
N GLU A 20 19.57 1.54 2.94
CA GLU A 20 20.04 2.61 2.05
C GLU A 20 19.21 2.66 0.76
N ARG A 21 18.87 1.49 0.19
CA ARG A 21 17.99 1.41 -0.99
C ARG A 21 16.60 1.99 -0.71
N ILE A 22 16.04 1.72 0.46
CA ILE A 22 14.73 2.26 0.90
C ILE A 22 14.81 3.77 1.12
N GLY A 23 15.84 4.24 1.81
CA GLY A 23 15.98 5.64 2.24
C GLY A 23 16.51 6.59 1.17
N LYS A 24 16.95 6.08 0.01
CA LYS A 24 17.53 6.90 -1.06
C LYS A 24 16.52 7.91 -1.59
N GLU A 25 16.95 9.16 -1.76
CA GLU A 25 16.15 10.18 -2.43
C GLU A 25 15.79 9.71 -3.85
N GLY A 26 14.49 9.75 -4.18
CA GLY A 26 13.98 9.26 -5.45
C GLY A 26 13.92 7.73 -5.58
N ALA A 27 13.96 6.96 -4.48
CA ALA A 27 13.79 5.50 -4.50
C ALA A 27 12.50 5.04 -5.22
N THR A 28 11.48 5.89 -5.26
CA THR A 28 10.19 5.63 -5.92
C THR A 28 10.21 5.93 -7.43
N ILE A 29 11.25 6.57 -7.97
CA ILE A 29 11.36 6.89 -9.40
C ILE A 29 11.56 5.59 -10.20
N GLY A 30 10.61 5.32 -11.10
CA GLY A 30 10.60 4.08 -11.89
C GLY A 30 10.12 2.85 -11.12
N ALA A 31 9.87 2.97 -9.81
CA ALA A 31 9.28 1.90 -9.02
C ALA A 31 7.81 1.67 -9.41
N ARG A 32 7.40 0.40 -9.34
CA ARG A 32 6.01 0.00 -9.58
C ARG A 32 5.23 0.01 -8.27
N ILE A 33 3.95 0.36 -8.36
CA ILE A 33 3.02 0.14 -7.26
C ILE A 33 2.72 -1.38 -7.20
N PRO A 34 2.80 -2.01 -6.02
CA PRO A 34 2.48 -3.43 -5.85
C PRO A 34 1.05 -3.70 -6.32
N GLU A 35 0.83 -4.83 -6.99
CA GLU A 35 -0.50 -5.20 -7.47
C GLU A 35 -1.48 -5.33 -6.30
N GLU A 36 -1.02 -6.05 -5.28
CA GLU A 36 -1.74 -6.28 -4.04
C GLU A 36 -0.84 -6.06 -2.81
N ILE A 37 -1.46 -5.71 -1.69
CA ILE A 37 -0.83 -5.77 -0.37
C ILE A 37 -1.79 -6.44 0.62
N THR A 38 -1.24 -6.97 1.71
CA THR A 38 -2.06 -7.36 2.86
C THR A 38 -2.05 -6.22 3.87
N VAL A 39 -3.22 -5.79 4.32
CA VAL A 39 -3.45 -4.78 5.35
C VAL A 39 -4.28 -5.43 6.43
N GLN A 40 -3.76 -5.52 7.66
CA GLN A 40 -4.51 -6.10 8.80
C GLN A 40 -5.10 -7.50 8.53
N GLY A 41 -4.43 -8.31 7.69
CA GLY A 41 -4.89 -9.65 7.31
C GLY A 41 -5.80 -9.70 6.08
N GLU A 42 -6.16 -8.55 5.51
CA GLU A 42 -7.01 -8.46 4.31
C GLU A 42 -6.19 -8.06 3.09
N ARG A 43 -6.47 -8.73 1.97
CA ARG A 43 -5.81 -8.45 0.69
C ARG A 43 -6.47 -7.26 0.01
N VAL A 44 -5.65 -6.34 -0.45
CA VAL A 44 -6.01 -5.06 -1.07
C VAL A 44 -5.36 -4.95 -2.43
N GLU A 45 -6.13 -4.69 -3.49
CA GLU A 45 -5.64 -4.39 -4.84
C GLU A 45 -5.07 -2.96 -4.93
N LEU A 46 -3.88 -2.77 -4.34
CA LEU A 46 -3.29 -1.44 -4.13
C LEU A 46 -3.04 -0.67 -5.43
N ARG A 47 -2.58 -1.33 -6.49
CA ARG A 47 -2.28 -0.65 -7.76
C ARG A 47 -3.53 -0.08 -8.40
N ASP A 48 -4.58 -0.88 -8.47
CA ASP A 48 -5.85 -0.48 -9.08
C ASP A 48 -6.50 0.63 -8.26
N PHE A 49 -6.43 0.52 -6.92
CA PHE A 49 -6.82 1.57 -5.99
C PHE A 49 -6.16 2.92 -6.30
N VAL A 50 -4.83 2.95 -6.37
CA VAL A 50 -4.09 4.19 -6.62
C VAL A 50 -4.38 4.72 -8.02
N PHE A 51 -4.48 3.88 -9.05
CA PHE A 51 -4.77 4.33 -10.40
C PHE A 51 -6.17 4.94 -10.53
N GLU A 52 -7.20 4.29 -9.99
CA GLU A 52 -8.56 4.83 -10.03
C GLU A 52 -8.64 6.18 -9.31
N ILE A 53 -7.93 6.31 -8.19
CA ILE A 53 -7.82 7.56 -7.45
C ILE A 53 -7.14 8.65 -8.29
N LYS A 54 -6.01 8.36 -8.91
CA LYS A 54 -5.27 9.32 -9.76
C LYS A 54 -6.03 9.76 -11.01
N ARG A 55 -7.00 8.97 -11.49
CA ARG A 55 -7.83 9.34 -12.66
C ARG A 55 -8.88 10.39 -12.33
N ARG A 56 -9.10 10.70 -11.05
CA ARG A 56 -10.12 11.63 -10.60
C ARG A 56 -9.50 12.96 -10.17
N THR A 57 -10.28 14.01 -10.35
CA THR A 57 -9.92 15.35 -9.89
C THR A 57 -10.25 15.54 -8.41
N THR A 58 -11.30 14.89 -7.88
CA THR A 58 -11.76 15.10 -6.50
C THR A 58 -12.17 13.80 -5.81
N VAL A 59 -12.09 13.83 -4.48
CA VAL A 59 -12.49 12.75 -3.55
C VAL A 59 -13.82 13.19 -2.91
N PRO A 60 -14.97 12.60 -3.29
CA PRO A 60 -16.25 12.95 -2.67
C PRO A 60 -16.22 12.85 -1.14
N GLU A 61 -16.93 13.76 -0.49
CA GLU A 61 -16.74 14.06 0.93
C GLU A 61 -16.93 12.86 1.87
N GLY A 62 -17.93 12.02 1.62
CA GLY A 62 -18.25 10.86 2.49
C GLY A 62 -17.21 9.75 2.51
N GLU A 63 -16.09 9.93 1.81
CA GLU A 63 -15.10 8.90 1.56
C GLU A 63 -13.66 9.42 1.74
N LYS A 64 -13.52 10.74 2.02
CA LYS A 64 -12.25 11.35 2.47
C LYS A 64 -11.67 10.57 3.65
N GLU A 65 -12.53 10.21 4.61
CA GLU A 65 -12.13 9.43 5.79
C GLU A 65 -11.58 8.05 5.41
N ARG A 66 -12.18 7.38 4.41
CA ARG A 66 -11.68 6.07 3.94
C ARG A 66 -10.31 6.20 3.28
N VAL A 67 -10.11 7.23 2.47
CA VAL A 67 -8.81 7.51 1.84
C VAL A 67 -7.75 7.81 2.90
N GLU A 68 -8.07 8.61 3.92
CA GLU A 68 -7.14 8.88 5.02
C GLU A 68 -6.86 7.62 5.85
N GLN A 69 -7.86 6.78 6.10
CA GLN A 69 -7.66 5.47 6.73
C GLN A 69 -6.74 4.56 5.91
N ALA A 70 -6.91 4.53 4.58
CA ALA A 70 -6.05 3.79 3.67
C ALA A 70 -4.60 4.25 3.79
N LYS A 71 -4.35 5.56 3.76
CA LYS A 71 -3.00 6.13 3.93
C LYS A 71 -2.41 5.80 5.30
N ARG A 72 -3.21 5.83 6.38
CA ARG A 72 -2.76 5.45 7.72
C ARG A 72 -2.33 3.97 7.76
N ASN A 73 -3.16 3.09 7.21
CA ASN A 73 -2.87 1.67 7.12
C ASN A 73 -1.59 1.40 6.30
N LEU A 74 -1.43 2.02 5.13
CA LEU A 74 -0.23 1.90 4.31
C LEU A 74 1.04 2.35 5.04
N ARG A 75 0.98 3.47 5.78
CA ARG A 75 2.12 3.93 6.60
C ARG A 75 2.47 2.93 7.69
N LYS A 76 1.47 2.31 8.34
CA LYS A 76 1.70 1.28 9.35
C LYS A 76 2.39 0.05 8.75
N GLU A 77 1.87 -0.46 7.63
CA GLU A 77 2.43 -1.59 6.88
C GLU A 77 3.87 -1.32 6.40
N ARG A 78 4.17 -0.08 6.02
CA ARG A 78 5.54 0.36 5.68
C ARG A 78 6.48 0.23 6.88
N ILE A 79 6.06 0.74 8.04
CA ILE A 79 6.84 0.71 9.29
C ILE A 79 7.10 -0.73 9.70
N GLU A 80 6.06 -1.57 9.73
CA GLU A 80 6.20 -2.99 10.12
C GLU A 80 7.18 -3.76 9.23
N ARG A 81 7.22 -3.47 7.92
CA ARG A 81 8.21 -4.06 7.00
C ARG A 81 9.62 -3.53 7.24
N LEU A 82 9.74 -2.23 7.54
CA LEU A 82 11.03 -1.62 7.85
C LEU A 82 11.61 -2.22 9.13
N ASP A 83 10.80 -2.34 10.19
CA ASP A 83 11.19 -2.93 11.47
C ASP A 83 11.70 -4.37 11.29
N ARG A 84 11.07 -5.16 10.40
CA ARG A 84 11.54 -6.52 10.06
C ARG A 84 12.91 -6.54 9.39
N ILE A 85 13.19 -5.57 8.51
CA ILE A 85 14.53 -5.42 7.89
C ILE A 85 15.55 -4.98 8.94
N GLU A 86 15.18 -4.05 9.82
CA GLU A 86 16.05 -3.53 10.88
C GLU A 86 16.43 -4.61 11.90
N ALA A 87 15.46 -5.44 12.32
CA ALA A 87 15.69 -6.59 13.20
C ALA A 87 16.73 -7.56 12.60
N GLY A 88 16.72 -7.74 11.28
CA GLY A 88 17.68 -8.56 10.56
C GLY A 88 17.48 -10.07 10.70
N GLU A 89 16.43 -10.52 11.37
CA GLU A 89 16.04 -11.92 11.54
C GLU A 89 15.28 -12.47 10.31
N ILE A 90 15.77 -12.13 9.12
CA ILE A 90 15.18 -12.50 7.83
C ILE A 90 16.29 -12.87 6.86
N SER A 91 15.97 -13.73 5.89
CA SER A 91 16.89 -13.99 4.77
C SER A 91 17.05 -12.75 3.87
N MET A 92 18.17 -12.68 3.13
CA MET A 92 18.39 -11.63 2.13
C MET A 92 17.26 -11.55 1.10
N ALA A 93 16.78 -12.70 0.60
CA ALA A 93 15.69 -12.75 -0.37
C ALA A 93 14.36 -12.20 0.21
N GLU A 94 14.10 -12.41 1.49
CA GLU A 94 12.95 -11.79 2.17
C GLU A 94 13.17 -10.28 2.35
N GLY A 95 14.37 -9.87 2.76
CA GLY A 95 14.72 -8.45 2.88
C GLY A 95 14.56 -7.69 1.56
N GLU A 96 14.95 -8.29 0.44
CA GLU A 96 14.76 -7.72 -0.90
C GLU A 96 13.27 -7.54 -1.24
N ARG A 97 12.44 -8.54 -0.97
CA ARG A 97 10.98 -8.48 -1.17
C ARG A 97 10.33 -7.41 -0.30
N LEU A 98 10.72 -7.32 0.98
CA LEU A 98 10.21 -6.30 1.89
C LEU A 98 10.60 -4.90 1.43
N ALA A 99 11.86 -4.71 1.02
CA ALA A 99 12.32 -3.42 0.53
C ALA A 99 11.65 -3.01 -0.80
N GLU A 100 11.39 -3.95 -1.71
CA GLU A 100 10.57 -3.68 -2.91
C GLU A 100 9.14 -3.28 -2.54
N SER A 101 8.53 -4.01 -1.60
CA SER A 101 7.19 -3.72 -1.08
C SER A 101 7.12 -2.33 -0.43
N ILE A 102 8.11 -1.95 0.37
CA ILE A 102 8.21 -0.62 1.01
C ILE A 102 8.26 0.49 -0.05
N ILE A 103 9.16 0.37 -1.04
CA ILE A 103 9.28 1.38 -2.11
C ILE A 103 7.98 1.48 -2.90
N GLY A 104 7.31 0.36 -3.13
CA GLY A 104 6.00 0.31 -3.74
C GLY A 104 4.89 0.99 -2.93
N ILE A 105 4.90 0.83 -1.60
CA ILE A 105 4.00 1.54 -0.68
C ILE A 105 4.28 3.04 -0.69
N ASP A 106 5.55 3.46 -0.69
CA ASP A 106 5.94 4.87 -0.78
C ASP A 106 5.43 5.49 -2.08
N ARG A 107 5.57 4.78 -3.19
CA ARG A 107 5.01 5.20 -4.49
C ARG A 107 3.50 5.32 -4.48
N ALA A 108 2.80 4.40 -3.81
CA ALA A 108 1.35 4.46 -3.65
C ALA A 108 0.94 5.69 -2.83
N LEU A 109 1.60 5.92 -1.69
CA LEU A 109 1.35 7.06 -0.82
C LEU A 109 1.53 8.40 -1.55
N GLU A 110 2.57 8.56 -2.37
CA GLU A 110 2.74 9.73 -3.25
C GLU A 110 1.54 9.94 -4.18
N GLY A 111 1.04 8.85 -4.79
CA GLY A 111 -0.13 8.90 -5.67
C GLY A 111 -1.40 9.35 -4.93
N LEU A 112 -1.56 8.92 -3.67
CA LEU A 112 -2.70 9.29 -2.82
C LEU A 112 -2.58 10.70 -2.22
N GLN A 113 -1.37 11.26 -2.10
CA GLN A 113 -1.14 12.63 -1.59
C GLN A 113 -1.63 13.70 -2.58
N GLN A 114 -1.59 13.43 -3.88
CA GLN A 114 -1.99 14.38 -4.93
C GLN A 114 -3.46 14.83 -4.85
N LEU A 115 -4.30 14.19 -4.02
CA LEU A 115 -5.70 14.54 -3.82
C LEU A 115 -6.02 15.21 -2.47
N GLY A 116 -5.03 15.86 -1.85
CA GLY A 116 -5.22 16.64 -0.62
C GLY A 116 -6.13 17.88 -0.77
N PRO A 117 -6.42 18.60 0.32
CA PRO A 117 -7.49 19.60 0.44
C PRO A 117 -7.48 20.75 -0.59
N ALA A 118 -6.38 20.93 -1.34
CA ALA A 118 -6.31 21.87 -2.45
C ALA A 118 -7.22 21.50 -3.64
N ASN A 119 -7.68 20.24 -3.78
CA ASN A 119 -8.58 19.83 -4.86
C ASN A 119 -10.08 20.05 -4.55
N LEU A 120 -10.43 20.68 -3.42
CA LEU A 120 -11.82 20.96 -3.03
C LEU A 120 -12.49 22.08 -3.85
N GLU A 121 -11.74 22.90 -4.59
CA GLU A 121 -12.29 24.01 -5.37
C GLU A 121 -12.80 23.61 -6.77
N ALA A 122 -12.64 22.35 -7.20
CA ALA A 122 -13.07 21.87 -8.50
C ALA A 122 -14.38 21.05 -8.43
N GLU A 123 -15.42 21.59 -7.80
CA GLU A 123 -16.77 21.03 -7.89
C GLU A 123 -17.46 21.53 -9.17
N ALA A 124 -17.42 20.70 -10.21
CA ALA A 124 -18.19 20.94 -11.44
C ALA A 124 -19.05 19.72 -11.81
N ARG A 125 -20.27 19.76 -11.27
CA ARG A 125 -21.57 19.38 -11.86
C ARG A 125 -21.82 17.90 -12.26
N ALA A 126 -22.81 17.33 -11.55
CA ALA A 126 -23.92 16.52 -12.08
C ALA A 126 -23.57 15.24 -12.87
N GLN A 127 -22.67 14.42 -12.32
CA GLN A 127 -22.63 12.96 -12.54
C GLN A 127 -22.52 12.21 -11.19
N GLU A 128 -22.80 12.90 -10.08
CA GLU A 128 -22.29 12.59 -8.75
C GLU A 128 -22.81 11.30 -8.12
N VAL A 129 -24.08 10.94 -8.31
CA VAL A 129 -24.67 9.82 -7.54
C VAL A 129 -24.18 8.46 -8.04
N ALA A 130 -24.11 8.26 -9.36
CA ALA A 130 -23.63 7.01 -9.94
C ALA A 130 -22.12 6.84 -9.71
N ASP A 131 -21.36 7.93 -9.83
CA ASP A 131 -19.93 7.92 -9.57
C ASP A 131 -19.60 7.74 -8.09
N LYS A 132 -20.38 8.34 -7.18
CA LYS A 132 -20.27 8.11 -5.74
C LYS A 132 -20.58 6.66 -5.37
N LYS A 133 -21.63 6.05 -5.93
CA LYS A 133 -21.97 4.64 -5.67
C LYS A 133 -20.90 3.67 -6.16
N ARG A 134 -20.39 3.84 -7.39
CA ARG A 134 -19.29 3.03 -7.93
C ARG A 134 -18.04 3.16 -7.08
N TRP A 135 -17.75 4.38 -6.65
CA TRP A 135 -16.57 4.69 -5.87
C TRP A 135 -16.64 4.14 -4.44
N SER A 136 -17.80 4.26 -3.78
CA SER A 136 -18.02 3.65 -2.46
C SER A 136 -17.83 2.15 -2.47
N ARG A 137 -18.34 1.46 -3.50
CA ARG A 137 -18.17 0.01 -3.68
C ARG A 137 -16.69 -0.35 -3.88
N PHE A 138 -15.98 0.42 -4.71
CA PHE A 138 -14.57 0.21 -4.98
C PHE A 138 -13.70 0.39 -3.73
N MET A 139 -13.91 1.43 -2.93
CA MET A 139 -13.13 1.65 -1.71
C MET A 139 -13.38 0.61 -0.62
N ARG A 140 -14.58 0.04 -0.55
CA ARG A 140 -14.86 -1.08 0.36
C ARG A 140 -14.05 -2.30 -0.02
N GLN A 141 -14.10 -2.69 -1.29
CA GLN A 141 -13.34 -3.80 -1.83
C GLN A 141 -11.81 -3.59 -1.71
N ALA A 142 -11.34 -2.38 -2.00
CA ALA A 142 -9.92 -2.06 -1.99
C ALA A 142 -9.34 -1.82 -0.59
N LEU A 143 -10.14 -1.66 0.46
CA LEU A 143 -9.63 -1.51 1.82
C LEU A 143 -9.95 -2.71 2.71
N GLY A 144 -10.53 -3.76 2.13
CA GLY A 144 -10.94 -4.96 2.86
C GLY A 144 -12.10 -4.74 3.84
N LEU A 145 -12.66 -3.53 3.93
CA LEU A 145 -13.71 -3.13 4.88
C LEU A 145 -15.08 -3.82 4.67
N ASP A 146 -15.15 -4.91 3.91
CA ASP A 146 -16.34 -5.75 3.85
C ASP A 146 -16.39 -6.61 5.13
N GLU A 147 -17.11 -6.10 6.13
CA GLU A 147 -17.74 -6.91 7.18
C GLU A 147 -18.74 -7.88 6.52
N ASP A 148 -18.27 -8.90 5.79
CA ASP A 148 -19.07 -10.06 5.37
C ASP A 148 -18.18 -11.09 4.65
N SER A 149 -17.21 -11.64 5.39
CA SER A 149 -16.56 -12.90 5.02
C SER A 149 -16.96 -13.98 6.01
N THR A 150 -18.23 -14.37 6.01
CA THR A 150 -18.61 -15.68 6.58
C THR A 150 -18.43 -16.73 5.47
N PRO A 151 -17.44 -17.64 5.54
CA PRO A 151 -17.35 -18.72 4.58
C PRO A 151 -18.41 -19.75 4.93
N ASN A 152 -19.59 -19.65 4.32
CA ASN A 152 -20.60 -20.70 4.38
C ASN A 152 -20.11 -21.90 3.56
N ARG A 153 -19.46 -22.86 4.23
CA ARG A 153 -19.24 -24.20 3.67
C ARG A 153 -20.59 -24.89 3.51
N ARG A 154 -20.90 -25.28 2.28
CA ARG A 154 -21.77 -26.42 1.99
C ARG A 154 -21.05 -27.35 1.03
#